data_AF-A0A6A1W741-F1
#
_entry.id   AF-A0A6A1W741-F1
#
_cell.length_a   1.000
_cell.length_b   1.000
_cell.length_c   1.000
_cell.angle_alpha   90.00
_cell.angle_beta   90.00
_cell.angle_gamma   90.00
#
_symmetry.space_group_name_H-M   'P 1'
#
loop_
_entity.id
_entity.type
_entity.pdbx_description
1 polymer ?
#
loop_
_entity_poly.entity_id
_entity_poly.type
_entity_poly.pdbx_seq_one_letter_code
_entity_poly.pdbx_strand_id
1 'polypeptide(L)'
;MVIEPSNCTFQLLMEHINEIVSYNGGDQGYLNEIFTRWHRIPKHMNFLKHFWEGDEQEKKEMKTRLFGADPPILYVVHYLGNKPWLCFRDYDCNWNVDILQEFASDVAHERWWRVHDAMPKTCRSFVCSGLSKRQH
;
A
#
# COMPACT_ATOMS: atom_id res chain seq x y z
N MET A 1 10.89 1.03 -2.95
CA MET A 1 12.27 1.49 -2.72
C MET A 1 13.19 0.28 -2.82
N VAL A 2 14.43 0.46 -3.27
CA VAL A 2 15.48 -0.58 -3.20
C VAL A 2 16.66 0.08 -2.51
N ILE A 3 17.17 -0.55 -1.46
CA ILE A 3 18.30 -0.05 -0.65
C ILE A 3 19.27 -1.18 -0.38
N GLU A 4 20.54 -0.82 -0.20
CA GLU A 4 21.56 -1.73 0.29
C GLU A 4 21.60 -1.67 1.83
N PRO A 5 21.48 -2.81 2.55
CA PRO A 5 21.65 -2.84 3.99
C PRO A 5 23.07 -2.41 4.40
N SER A 6 23.17 -1.42 5.27
CA SER A 6 24.45 -0.90 5.75
C SER A 6 24.32 -0.41 7.18
N ASN A 7 25.21 -0.89 8.07
CA ASN A 7 25.26 -0.41 9.45
C ASN A 7 25.59 1.08 9.51
N CYS A 8 26.46 1.57 8.62
CA CYS A 8 26.84 2.98 8.55
C CYS A 8 25.62 3.83 8.18
N THR A 9 24.85 3.42 7.17
CA THR A 9 23.61 4.13 6.79
C THR A 9 22.60 4.10 7.94
N PHE A 10 22.38 2.94 8.56
CA PHE A 10 21.46 2.83 9.69
C PHE A 10 21.86 3.74 10.85
N GLN A 11 23.14 3.76 11.24
CA GLN A 11 23.64 4.63 12.31
C GLN A 11 23.45 6.10 11.96
N LEU A 12 23.76 6.52 10.74
CA LEU A 12 23.52 7.88 10.26
C LEU A 12 22.04 8.28 10.41
N LEU A 13 21.11 7.41 10.02
CA LEU A 13 19.66 7.66 10.18
C LEU A 13 19.28 7.79 11.66
N MET A 14 19.78 6.90 12.51
CA MET A 14 19.44 6.88 13.94
C MET A 14 20.01 8.08 14.70
N GLU A 15 21.24 8.48 14.41
CA GLU A 15 21.90 9.62 15.06
C GLU A 15 21.22 10.95 14.71
N HIS A 16 20.76 11.10 13.46
CA HIS A 16 20.16 12.34 12.96
C HIS A 16 18.62 12.32 12.96
N ILE A 17 18.00 11.34 13.64
CA ILE A 17 16.53 11.16 13.62
C ILE A 17 15.76 12.38 14.16
N ASN A 18 16.35 13.10 15.12
CA ASN A 18 15.74 14.29 15.73
C ASN A 18 16.12 15.60 14.99
N GLU A 19 17.10 15.54 14.08
CA GLU A 19 17.58 16.71 13.33
C GLU A 19 16.86 16.82 11.98
N ILE A 20 16.65 15.69 11.32
CA ILE A 20 16.00 15.63 10.00
C ILE A 20 14.49 15.50 10.20
N VAL A 21 13.76 16.57 9.89
CA VAL A 21 12.32 16.62 10.07
C VAL A 21 11.60 16.13 8.82
N SER A 22 10.78 15.09 8.96
CA SER A 22 9.90 14.63 7.88
C SER A 22 8.85 15.68 7.53
N TYR A 23 8.83 16.13 6.28
CA TYR A 23 7.84 17.11 5.80
C TYR A 23 6.39 16.59 5.83
N ASN A 24 6.18 15.27 5.93
CA ASN A 24 4.85 14.67 6.02
C ASN A 24 4.63 13.85 7.31
N GLY A 25 5.57 13.93 8.26
CA GLY A 25 5.53 13.19 9.53
C GLY A 25 5.73 11.67 9.42
N GLY A 26 5.97 11.13 8.21
CA GLY A 26 6.19 9.71 7.97
C GLY A 26 7.59 9.39 7.44
N ASP A 27 7.86 8.09 7.25
CA ASP A 27 9.12 7.59 6.69
C ASP A 27 9.33 8.06 5.25
N GLN A 28 8.26 8.14 4.44
CA GLN A 28 8.37 8.62 3.06
C GLN A 28 8.97 10.04 3.00
N GLY A 29 8.50 10.96 3.86
CA GLY A 29 9.02 12.32 3.89
C GLY A 29 10.44 12.36 4.43
N TYR A 30 10.69 11.66 5.54
CA TYR A 30 12.00 11.55 6.16
C TYR A 30 13.07 11.04 5.19
N LEU A 31 12.79 9.93 4.50
CA LEU A 31 13.72 9.32 3.55
C LEU A 31 13.95 10.19 2.32
N ASN A 32 12.97 10.99 1.91
CA ASN A 32 13.13 11.94 0.80
C ASN A 32 14.03 13.14 1.16
N GLU A 33 14.08 13.54 2.44
CA GLU A 33 15.03 14.55 2.92
C GLU A 33 16.48 14.03 2.91
N ILE A 34 16.67 12.73 3.14
CA ILE A 34 18.00 12.10 3.22
C ILE A 34 18.49 11.68 1.83
N PHE A 35 17.65 10.99 1.08
CA PHE A 35 17.94 10.49 -0.25
C PHE A 35 17.44 11.47 -1.32
N THR A 36 18.01 12.66 -1.35
CA THR A 36 17.63 13.73 -2.29
C THR A 36 17.89 13.38 -3.76
N ARG A 37 18.77 12.41 -4.03
CA ARG A 37 19.04 11.87 -5.37
C ARG A 37 18.68 10.40 -5.42
N TRP A 38 17.73 10.04 -6.27
CA TRP A 38 17.25 8.67 -6.41
C TRP A 38 16.93 8.34 -7.87
N HIS A 39 16.91 7.05 -8.17
CA HIS A 39 16.55 6.53 -9.49
C HIS A 39 15.08 6.10 -9.52
N ARG A 40 14.40 6.40 -10.63
CA ARG A 40 12.99 6.05 -10.80
C ARG A 40 12.84 4.56 -11.10
N ILE A 41 12.05 3.88 -10.30
CA ILE A 41 11.58 2.51 -10.56
C ILE A 41 10.30 2.59 -11.41
N PRO A 42 10.05 1.66 -12.35
CA PRO A 42 8.81 1.63 -13.12
C PRO A 42 7.55 1.62 -12.23
N LYS A 43 6.50 2.35 -12.65
CA LYS A 43 5.26 2.51 -11.87
C LYS A 43 4.55 1.19 -11.58
N HIS A 44 4.68 0.18 -12.44
CA HIS A 44 4.08 -1.14 -12.25
C HIS A 44 4.68 -1.93 -11.06
N MET A 45 5.80 -1.47 -10.49
CA MET A 45 6.45 -2.06 -9.30
C MET A 45 6.08 -1.35 -7.98
N ASN A 46 5.25 -0.31 -8.02
CA ASN A 46 4.68 0.34 -6.84
C ASN A 46 3.44 1.15 -7.26
N PHE A 47 2.40 0.45 -7.74
CA PHE A 47 1.21 1.12 -8.25
C PHE A 47 0.23 1.39 -7.11
N LEU A 48 -0.06 2.68 -6.86
CA LEU A 48 -0.92 3.08 -5.75
C LEU A 48 -2.39 2.72 -6.03
N LYS A 49 -3.05 2.10 -5.05
CA LYS A 49 -4.52 1.97 -5.01
C LYS A 49 -5.11 3.33 -4.59
N HIS A 50 -5.14 4.27 -5.53
CA HIS A 50 -5.61 5.63 -5.31
C HIS A 50 -6.24 6.20 -6.58
N PHE A 51 -7.47 6.70 -6.46
CA PHE A 51 -8.25 7.41 -7.46
C PHE A 51 -8.31 8.87 -7.02
N TRP A 52 -7.60 9.73 -7.75
CA TRP A 52 -7.48 11.13 -7.35
C TRP A 52 -8.79 11.87 -7.59
N GLU A 53 -9.08 12.86 -6.75
CA GLU A 53 -10.16 13.80 -7.02
C GLU A 53 -9.93 14.47 -8.38
N GLY A 54 -10.97 14.51 -9.21
CA GLY A 54 -10.88 15.02 -10.59
C GLY A 54 -10.29 14.05 -11.62
N ASP A 55 -9.94 12.80 -11.26
CA ASP A 55 -9.59 11.78 -12.27
C ASP A 55 -10.77 11.59 -13.25
N GLU A 56 -10.48 11.70 -14.54
CA GLU A 56 -11.44 11.40 -15.62
C GLU A 56 -11.92 9.95 -15.52
N GLN A 57 -13.16 9.71 -15.97
CA GLN A 57 -13.78 8.39 -15.89
C GLN A 57 -12.95 7.31 -16.60
N GLU A 58 -12.39 7.62 -17.78
CA GLU A 58 -11.51 6.71 -18.53
C GLU A 58 -10.28 6.30 -17.70
N LYS A 59 -9.69 7.23 -16.95
CA LYS A 59 -8.54 6.95 -16.08
C LYS A 59 -8.91 6.05 -14.91
N LYS A 60 -10.11 6.23 -14.32
CA LYS A 60 -10.63 5.36 -13.26
C LYS A 60 -10.87 3.95 -13.80
N GLU A 61 -11.51 3.82 -14.94
CA GLU A 61 -11.76 2.54 -15.62
C GLU A 61 -10.45 1.84 -16.00
N MET A 62 -9.48 2.58 -16.53
CA MET A 62 -8.14 2.07 -16.82
C MET A 62 -7.49 1.50 -15.56
N LYS A 63 -7.52 2.20 -14.43
CA LYS A 63 -6.97 1.71 -13.16
C LYS A 63 -7.67 0.42 -12.69
N THR A 64 -9.00 0.40 -12.72
CA THR A 64 -9.79 -0.80 -12.37
C THR A 64 -9.42 -1.98 -13.25
N ARG A 65 -9.26 -1.79 -14.57
CA ARG A 65 -8.78 -2.82 -15.50
C ARG A 65 -7.37 -3.29 -15.14
N LEU A 66 -6.46 -2.39 -14.78
CA LEU A 66 -5.10 -2.74 -14.39
C LEU A 66 -5.06 -3.58 -13.09
N PHE A 67 -5.90 -3.27 -12.11
CA PHE A 67 -5.99 -4.06 -10.87
C PHE A 67 -6.53 -5.47 -11.09
N GLY A 68 -7.48 -5.63 -12.02
CA GLY A 68 -8.11 -6.91 -12.34
C GLY A 68 -7.44 -7.71 -13.46
N ALA A 69 -6.36 -7.21 -14.07
CA ALA A 69 -5.76 -7.81 -15.24
C ALA A 69 -5.24 -9.24 -14.98
N ASP A 70 -5.53 -10.15 -15.91
CA ASP A 70 -5.01 -11.52 -15.94
C ASP A 70 -4.64 -11.89 -17.40
N PRO A 71 -3.34 -12.07 -17.75
CA PRO A 71 -2.19 -12.05 -16.86
C PRO A 71 -1.92 -10.67 -16.23
N PRO A 72 -1.26 -10.63 -15.05
CA PRO A 72 -1.04 -9.37 -14.33
C PRO A 72 -0.13 -8.41 -15.11
N ILE A 73 -0.62 -7.19 -15.31
CA ILE A 73 0.18 -6.06 -15.84
C ILE A 73 0.91 -5.33 -14.71
N LEU A 74 0.26 -5.20 -13.55
CA LEU A 74 0.85 -4.64 -12.34
C LEU A 74 1.56 -5.75 -11.56
N TYR A 75 2.82 -5.52 -11.19
CA TYR A 75 3.59 -6.46 -10.37
C TYR A 75 3.42 -6.22 -8.88
N VAL A 76 3.18 -4.96 -8.48
CA VAL A 76 2.96 -4.59 -7.08
C VAL A 76 1.85 -3.55 -7.00
N VAL A 77 0.86 -3.83 -6.15
CA VAL A 77 -0.22 -2.89 -5.77
C VAL A 77 0.00 -2.43 -4.34
N HIS A 78 0.05 -1.12 -4.13
CA HIS A 78 0.19 -0.49 -2.82
C HIS A 78 -1.18 -0.11 -2.28
N TYR A 79 -1.65 -0.82 -1.25
CA TYR A 79 -2.94 -0.59 -0.61
C TYR A 79 -2.86 0.57 0.40
N LEU A 80 -3.38 1.73 -0.01
CA LEU A 80 -3.62 2.89 0.84
C LEU A 80 -5.00 2.81 1.52
N GLY A 81 -5.22 3.65 2.53
CA GLY A 81 -6.42 3.62 3.38
C GLY A 81 -6.43 2.42 4.34
N ASN A 82 -7.64 1.94 4.65
CA ASN A 82 -7.84 0.73 5.43
C ASN A 82 -7.20 -0.47 4.73
N LYS A 83 -6.52 -1.30 5.52
CA LYS A 83 -5.84 -2.49 4.99
C LYS A 83 -6.86 -3.57 4.63
N PRO A 84 -6.67 -4.34 3.54
CA PRO A 84 -7.66 -5.31 3.08
C PRO A 84 -8.08 -6.34 4.13
N TRP A 85 -7.14 -6.80 4.97
CA TRP A 85 -7.42 -7.74 6.06
C TRP A 85 -8.19 -7.12 7.23
N LEU A 86 -8.36 -5.79 7.29
CA LEU A 86 -9.22 -5.12 8.26
C LEU A 86 -10.65 -4.93 7.73
N CYS A 87 -10.84 -5.09 6.42
CA CYS A 87 -12.14 -4.96 5.77
C CYS A 87 -12.90 -6.28 5.72
N PHE A 88 -14.20 -6.18 5.43
CA PHE A 88 -15.04 -7.33 5.15
C PHE A 88 -14.54 -8.10 3.93
N ARG A 89 -14.98 -9.35 3.80
CA ARG A 89 -14.46 -10.26 2.78
C ARG A 89 -15.08 -10.03 1.39
N ASP A 90 -16.29 -9.49 1.38
CA ASP A 90 -17.17 -9.27 0.23
C ASP A 90 -16.87 -7.96 -0.51
N TYR A 91 -16.44 -6.90 0.18
CA TYR A 91 -16.15 -5.61 -0.46
C TYR A 91 -15.06 -4.79 0.28
N ASP A 92 -14.53 -3.78 -0.40
CA ASP A 92 -13.54 -2.86 0.15
C ASP A 92 -14.19 -1.86 1.14
N CYS A 93 -13.98 -2.06 2.44
CA CYS A 93 -14.57 -1.21 3.48
C CYS A 93 -14.11 0.26 3.45
N ASN A 94 -13.12 0.62 2.63
CA ASN A 94 -12.81 2.02 2.33
C ASN A 94 -14.01 2.78 1.73
N TRP A 95 -14.95 2.08 1.07
CA TRP A 95 -16.21 2.66 0.60
C TRP A 95 -17.08 3.24 1.72
N ASN A 96 -16.96 2.73 2.95
CA ASN A 96 -17.80 3.13 4.08
C ASN A 96 -17.37 4.46 4.73
N VAL A 97 -16.23 5.01 4.33
CA VAL A 97 -15.64 6.20 4.94
C VAL A 97 -15.36 7.21 3.83
N ASP A 98 -16.08 8.33 3.81
CA ASP A 98 -16.03 9.31 2.71
C ASP A 98 -14.60 9.73 2.34
N ILE A 99 -13.77 10.03 3.34
CA ILE A 99 -12.37 10.44 3.12
C ILE A 99 -11.46 9.32 2.58
N LEU A 100 -11.90 8.06 2.60
CA LEU A 100 -11.14 6.91 2.13
C LEU A 100 -11.66 6.36 0.79
N GLN A 101 -12.76 6.89 0.26
CA GLN A 101 -13.32 6.41 -1.02
C GLN A 101 -12.33 6.59 -2.18
N GLU A 102 -11.44 7.57 -2.10
CA GLU A 102 -10.34 7.72 -3.07
C GLU A 102 -9.39 6.51 -3.10
N PHE A 103 -9.35 5.70 -2.03
CA PHE A 103 -8.56 4.47 -1.99
C PHE A 103 -9.38 3.22 -2.26
N ALA A 104 -10.70 3.31 -2.42
CA ALA A 104 -11.57 2.14 -2.48
C ALA A 104 -11.54 1.45 -3.87
N SER A 105 -11.43 0.13 -3.88
CA SER A 105 -11.57 -0.68 -5.11
C SER A 105 -11.87 -2.13 -4.78
N ASP A 106 -13.07 -2.60 -5.11
CA ASP A 106 -13.46 -3.99 -4.90
C ASP A 106 -12.63 -4.96 -5.76
N VAL A 107 -12.23 -4.55 -6.96
CA VAL A 107 -11.38 -5.35 -7.85
C VAL A 107 -9.99 -5.56 -7.22
N ALA A 108 -9.38 -4.50 -6.68
CA ALA A 108 -8.09 -4.64 -5.98
C ALA A 108 -8.26 -5.45 -4.68
N HIS A 109 -9.35 -5.23 -3.95
CA HIS A 109 -9.65 -5.97 -2.71
C HIS A 109 -9.80 -7.47 -2.96
N GLU A 110 -10.57 -7.85 -3.98
CA GLU A 110 -10.69 -9.24 -4.43
C GLU A 110 -9.32 -9.83 -4.79
N ARG A 111 -8.49 -9.06 -5.52
CA ARG A 111 -7.13 -9.48 -5.89
C ARG A 111 -6.28 -9.77 -4.66
N TRP A 112 -6.36 -8.95 -3.61
CA TRP A 112 -5.63 -9.18 -2.35
C TRP A 112 -6.07 -10.50 -1.70
N TRP A 113 -7.38 -10.71 -1.64
CA TRP A 113 -7.94 -11.91 -1.03
C TRP A 113 -7.63 -13.20 -1.80
N ARG A 114 -7.55 -13.14 -3.14
CA ARG A 114 -7.03 -14.27 -3.96
C ARG A 114 -5.61 -14.65 -3.55
N VAL A 115 -4.74 -13.66 -3.32
CA VAL A 115 -3.37 -13.91 -2.84
C VAL A 115 -3.38 -14.49 -1.43
N HIS A 116 -4.16 -13.92 -0.51
CA HIS A 116 -4.32 -14.44 0.84
C HIS A 116 -4.77 -15.91 0.86
N ASP A 117 -5.75 -16.27 0.02
CA ASP A 117 -6.28 -17.63 -0.03
C ASP A 117 -5.30 -18.64 -0.62
N ALA A 118 -4.41 -18.19 -1.50
CA ALA A 118 -3.31 -18.99 -2.01
C ALA A 118 -2.20 -19.20 -0.96
N MET A 119 -2.14 -18.42 0.12
CA MET A 119 -1.13 -18.59 1.17
C MET A 119 -1.34 -19.90 1.95
N PRO A 120 -0.27 -20.55 2.43
CA PRO A 120 -0.38 -21.71 3.32
C PRO A 120 -1.22 -21.43 4.57
N LYS A 121 -1.95 -22.44 5.05
CA LYS A 121 -2.85 -22.32 6.22
C LYS A 121 -2.15 -21.73 7.45
N THR A 122 -0.88 -22.08 7.66
CA THR A 122 -0.05 -21.58 8.77
C THR A 122 0.23 -20.08 8.68
N CYS A 123 0.28 -19.50 7.47
CA CYS A 123 0.46 -18.06 7.28
C CYS A 123 -0.86 -17.31 7.46
N ARG A 124 -1.98 -17.88 6.98
CA ARG A 124 -3.31 -17.25 7.08
C ARG A 124 -3.74 -17.02 8.52
N SER A 125 -3.41 -17.91 9.44
CA SER A 125 -3.74 -17.74 10.86
C SER A 125 -3.10 -16.47 11.47
N PHE A 126 -1.90 -16.07 11.03
CA PHE A 126 -1.27 -14.85 11.53
C PHE A 126 -1.94 -13.59 11.00
N VAL A 127 -2.33 -13.57 9.72
CA VAL A 127 -2.98 -12.42 9.09
C VAL A 127 -4.36 -12.15 9.68
N CYS A 128 -5.13 -13.21 9.98
CA CYS A 128 -6.44 -13.07 10.64
C CYS A 128 -6.35 -12.83 12.16
N SER A 129 -5.26 -13.23 12.83
CA SER A 129 -5.13 -13.10 14.30
C SER A 129 -5.06 -11.66 14.82
N GLY A 130 -4.76 -10.68 13.95
CA GLY A 130 -4.82 -9.24 14.30
C GLY A 130 -6.23 -8.70 14.56
N LEU A 131 -7.28 -9.46 14.19
CA LEU A 131 -8.68 -9.06 14.34
C LEU A 131 -9.36 -9.58 15.62
N SER A 132 -8.78 -10.57 16.32
CA SER A 132 -9.45 -11.20 17.47
C SER A 132 -9.37 -10.39 18.78
N LYS A 133 -8.81 -9.17 18.77
CA LYS A 133 -8.60 -8.35 19.99
C LYS A 133 -9.37 -7.03 20.05
N ARG A 134 -10.34 -6.78 19.16
CA ARG A 134 -11.19 -5.58 19.23
C ARG A 134 -12.67 -5.93 19.16
N GLN A 135 -13.16 -6.62 20.17
CA GLN A 135 -14.58 -6.62 20.54
C GLN A 135 -14.68 -6.65 22.07
N HIS A 136 -14.67 -5.47 22.68
CA HIS A 136 -15.34 -5.15 23.94
C HIS A 136 -15.73 -3.68 23.90
#